data_AF-A0A6P0PVI7-F1
#
_entry.id   AF-A0A6P0PVI7-F1
#
_cell.length_a   1.000
_cell.length_b   1.000
_cell.length_c   1.000
_cell.angle_alpha   90.00
_cell.angle_beta   90.00
_cell.angle_gamma   90.00
#
_symmetry.space_group_name_H-M   'P 1'
#
loop_
_entity.id
_entity.type
_entity.pdbx_description
1 polymer ?
#
loop_
_entity_poly.entity_id
_entity_poly.type
_entity_poly.pdbx_seq_one_letter_code
_entity_poly.pdbx_strand_id
1 'polypeptide(L)'
;MSKQGLKSKIKTVKGKVAKFVSTVEFLTPETFLENGKIEFGSGNTLTFETVGQGFIGPSPEEGVNHGVVDWKIVQGTGVFIKATGLITSNFTVGPDGEVTDNQFGVIYLN
;
A
#
# COMPACT_ATOMS: atom_id res chain seq x y z
N MET A 1 -30.96 20.01 1.22
CA MET A 1 -30.52 18.60 1.29
C MET A 1 -29.12 18.55 1.88
N SER A 2 -28.98 18.11 3.14
CA SER A 2 -27.67 17.89 3.76
C SER A 2 -27.08 16.63 3.13
N LYS A 3 -26.18 16.78 2.16
CA LYS A 3 -25.38 15.66 1.66
C LYS A 3 -24.36 15.32 2.75
N GLN A 4 -24.73 14.44 3.68
CA GLN A 4 -23.71 13.78 4.50
C GLN A 4 -22.78 13.07 3.52
N GLY A 5 -21.54 13.55 3.42
CA GLY A 5 -20.52 12.95 2.56
C GLY A 5 -20.09 11.57 3.07
N LEU A 6 -18.85 11.18 2.81
CA LEU A 6 -18.28 9.95 3.34
C LEU A 6 -18.15 10.01 4.87
N LYS A 7 -18.70 9.02 5.59
CA LYS A 7 -18.46 8.82 7.02
C LYS A 7 -17.62 7.56 7.22
N SER A 8 -16.34 7.73 7.51
CA SER A 8 -15.45 6.63 7.90
C SER A 8 -15.19 6.66 9.41
N LYS A 9 -14.86 5.50 9.98
CA LYS A 9 -14.34 5.39 11.34
C LYS A 9 -13.11 4.48 11.32
N ILE A 10 -11.95 5.07 11.57
CA ILE A 10 -10.72 4.31 11.78
C ILE A 10 -10.72 3.85 13.24
N LYS A 11 -10.54 2.55 13.47
CA LYS A 11 -10.40 1.99 14.81
C LYS A 11 -9.08 1.23 14.86
N THR A 12 -8.17 1.69 15.71
CA THR A 12 -6.98 0.93 16.03
C THR A 12 -7.38 -0.37 16.73
N VAL A 13 -6.93 -1.49 16.19
CA VAL A 13 -7.06 -2.81 16.81
C VAL A 13 -5.73 -3.21 17.44
N LYS A 14 -5.77 -3.98 18.53
CA LYS A 14 -4.54 -4.57 19.07
C LYS A 14 -4.00 -5.56 18.05
N GLY A 15 -2.73 -5.40 17.68
CA GLY A 15 -2.05 -6.25 16.71
C GLY A 15 -0.54 -6.19 16.91
N LYS A 16 0.19 -7.09 16.25
CA LYS A 16 1.64 -6.99 16.11
C LYS A 16 1.98 -5.94 15.04
N VAL A 17 3.25 -5.58 14.95
CA VAL A 17 3.76 -4.71 13.88
C VAL A 17 3.65 -5.44 12.55
N ALA A 18 3.10 -4.76 11.54
CA ALA A 18 3.15 -5.24 10.17
C ALA A 18 4.50 -4.85 9.55
N LYS A 19 5.10 -5.76 8.79
CA LYS A 19 6.34 -5.50 8.04
C LYS A 19 6.03 -5.46 6.55
N PHE A 20 6.28 -4.33 5.92
CA PHE A 20 6.19 -4.14 4.48
C PHE A 20 7.58 -4.30 3.86
N VAL A 21 7.71 -5.15 2.85
CA VAL A 21 8.95 -5.33 2.09
C VAL A 21 8.60 -5.43 0.61
N SER A 22 9.18 -4.55 -0.20
CA SER A 22 8.95 -4.51 -1.64
C SER A 22 10.25 -4.31 -2.40
N THR A 23 10.19 -4.63 -3.70
CA THR A 23 11.19 -4.22 -4.69
C THR A 23 10.53 -3.18 -5.59
N VAL A 24 11.18 -2.04 -5.75
CA VAL A 24 10.75 -0.95 -6.64
C VAL A 24 11.66 -0.94 -7.87
N GLU A 25 11.05 -0.96 -9.05
CA GLU A 25 11.71 -0.86 -10.34
C GLU A 25 11.19 0.37 -11.08
N PHE A 26 12.04 1.38 -11.27
CA PHE A 26 11.69 2.57 -12.04
C PHE A 26 11.66 2.25 -13.54
N LEU A 27 10.53 2.53 -14.17
CA LEU A 27 10.35 2.45 -15.63
C LEU A 27 10.73 3.77 -16.30
N THR A 28 10.46 4.88 -15.62
CA THR A 28 10.84 6.25 -15.97
C THR A 28 11.19 6.99 -14.67
N PRO A 29 11.65 8.25 -14.70
CA PRO A 29 11.83 9.02 -13.46
C PRO A 29 10.56 9.19 -12.61
N GLU A 30 9.37 9.06 -13.20
CA GLU A 30 8.09 9.31 -12.53
C GLU A 30 7.21 8.07 -12.37
N THR A 31 7.56 6.96 -13.03
CA THR A 31 6.72 5.75 -13.04
C THR A 31 7.51 4.52 -12.65
N PHE A 32 6.90 3.63 -11.90
CA PHE A 32 7.58 2.45 -11.37
C PHE A 32 6.65 1.24 -11.25
N LEU A 33 7.25 0.06 -11.10
CA LEU A 33 6.61 -1.14 -10.60
C LEU A 33 7.06 -1.38 -9.17
N GLU A 34 6.15 -1.86 -8.34
CA GLU A 34 6.38 -2.27 -6.97
C GLU A 34 5.69 -3.58 -6.66
N ASN A 35 6.49 -4.60 -6.37
CA ASN A 35 6.01 -5.93 -6.04
C ASN A 35 6.62 -6.32 -4.69
N GLY A 36 5.85 -7.01 -3.85
CA GLY A 36 6.30 -7.21 -2.49
C GLY A 36 5.40 -8.07 -1.63
N LYS A 37 5.63 -7.96 -0.32
CA LYS A 37 4.96 -8.73 0.70
C LYS A 37 4.71 -7.88 1.94
N ILE A 38 3.52 -8.06 2.53
CA ILE A 38 3.14 -7.55 3.84
C ILE A 38 3.08 -8.72 4.82
N GLU A 39 3.80 -8.64 5.93
CA GLU A 39 3.78 -9.64 7.01
C GLU A 39 3.06 -9.08 8.23
N PHE A 40 1.99 -9.73 8.68
CA PHE A 40 1.20 -9.34 9.86
C PHE A 40 1.61 -10.10 11.13
N GLY A 41 2.74 -10.82 11.07
CA GLY A 41 3.25 -11.69 12.11
C GLY A 41 2.55 -13.05 12.18
N SER A 42 3.14 -13.98 12.94
CA SER A 42 2.62 -15.34 13.17
C SER A 42 2.34 -16.13 11.87
N GLY A 43 3.16 -15.91 10.82
CA GLY A 43 3.03 -16.61 9.54
C GLY A 43 1.90 -16.11 8.62
N ASN A 44 1.24 -14.99 8.95
CA ASN A 44 0.22 -14.38 8.11
C ASN A 44 0.85 -13.35 7.16
N THR A 45 0.82 -13.62 5.86
CA THR A 45 1.39 -12.70 4.86
C THR A 45 0.47 -12.51 3.66
N LEU A 46 0.64 -11.39 2.97
CA LEU A 46 0.08 -11.11 1.65
C LEU A 46 1.22 -10.79 0.69
N THR A 47 1.31 -11.50 -0.42
CA THR A 47 2.18 -11.16 -1.55
C THR A 47 1.34 -10.39 -2.57
N PHE A 48 1.90 -9.33 -3.11
CA PHE A 48 1.22 -8.44 -4.02
C PHE A 48 2.08 -8.08 -5.23
N GLU A 49 1.39 -7.70 -6.31
CA GLU A 49 2.00 -7.20 -7.54
C GLU A 49 1.32 -5.90 -7.97
N THR A 50 2.05 -5.02 -8.64
CA THR A 50 1.50 -3.77 -9.18
C THR A 50 0.35 -4.01 -10.16
N VAL A 51 -0.69 -3.17 -10.06
CA VAL A 51 -1.73 -3.02 -11.07
C VAL A 51 -1.35 -1.84 -11.96
N GLY A 52 -0.99 -2.11 -13.21
CA GLY A 52 -0.51 -1.07 -14.13
C GLY A 52 0.89 -0.60 -13.74
N GLN A 53 1.00 0.63 -13.24
CA GLN A 53 2.25 1.23 -12.75
C GLN A 53 1.94 2.21 -11.63
N GLY A 54 2.88 2.36 -10.70
CA GLY A 54 2.88 3.46 -9.74
C GLY A 54 3.35 4.76 -10.38
N PHE A 55 3.03 5.88 -9.72
CA PHE A 55 3.50 7.21 -10.07
C PHE A 55 4.13 7.89 -8.87
N ILE A 56 5.21 8.63 -9.09
CA ILE A 56 5.89 9.48 -8.10
C ILE A 56 6.30 10.79 -8.76
N GLY A 57 6.17 11.89 -8.04
CA GLY A 57 6.58 13.21 -8.50
C GLY A 57 6.70 14.22 -7.36
N PRO A 58 7.09 15.45 -7.66
CA PRO A 58 7.22 16.51 -6.65
C PRO A 58 5.86 16.85 -6.04
N SER A 59 5.84 17.04 -4.72
CA SER A 59 4.70 17.59 -4.03
C SER A 59 4.80 19.13 -3.93
N PRO A 60 3.75 19.83 -3.47
CA PRO A 60 3.85 21.26 -3.14
C PRO A 60 4.78 21.60 -1.97
N GLU A 61 5.17 20.61 -1.16
CA GLU A 61 6.13 20.78 -0.07
C GLU A 61 7.56 20.58 -0.59
N GLU A 62 8.44 21.55 -0.32
CA GLU A 62 9.81 21.57 -0.83
C GLU A 62 10.59 20.35 -0.35
N GLY A 63 11.26 19.66 -1.29
CA GLY A 63 12.05 18.47 -0.99
C GLY A 63 11.24 17.20 -0.75
N VAL A 64 9.90 17.25 -0.83
CA VAL A 64 9.02 16.09 -0.64
C VAL A 64 8.44 15.65 -1.97
N ASN A 65 8.59 14.37 -2.29
CA ASN A 65 7.85 13.72 -3.35
C ASN A 65 6.59 13.05 -2.80
N HIS A 66 5.56 12.95 -3.63
CA HIS A 66 4.37 12.15 -3.35
C HIS A 66 4.09 11.18 -4.50
N GLY A 67 3.30 10.15 -4.21
CA GLY A 67 2.99 9.17 -5.22
C GLY A 67 1.78 8.32 -4.85
N VAL A 68 1.37 7.54 -5.84
CA VAL A 68 0.29 6.56 -5.72
C VAL A 68 0.70 5.27 -6.41
N VAL A 69 0.26 4.14 -5.86
CA VAL A 69 0.37 2.84 -6.51
C VAL A 69 -0.75 1.92 -6.03
N ASP A 70 -1.28 1.13 -6.96
CA ASP A 70 -2.26 0.09 -6.65
C ASP A 70 -1.62 -1.29 -6.82
N TRP A 71 -1.96 -2.21 -5.93
CA TRP A 71 -1.49 -3.59 -5.95
C TRP A 71 -2.64 -4.60 -5.93
N LYS A 72 -2.47 -5.71 -6.63
CA LYS A 72 -3.34 -6.90 -6.54
C LYS A 72 -2.71 -7.92 -5.60
N ILE A 73 -3.54 -8.54 -4.76
CA ILE A 73 -3.11 -9.66 -3.93
C ILE A 73 -3.02 -10.91 -4.80
N VAL A 74 -1.84 -11.51 -4.86
CA VAL A 74 -1.58 -12.71 -5.69
C VAL A 74 -1.39 -13.97 -4.86
N GLN A 75 -1.02 -13.84 -3.58
CA GLN A 75 -0.86 -14.98 -2.68
C GLN A 75 -1.04 -14.52 -1.23
N GLY A 76 -1.54 -15.41 -0.37
CA GLY A 76 -1.50 -15.19 1.06
C GLY A 76 -1.23 -16.47 1.84
N THR A 77 -0.81 -16.31 3.09
CA THR A 77 -0.50 -17.42 4.02
C THR A 77 -1.24 -17.23 5.35
N GLY A 78 -1.34 -18.30 6.14
CA GLY A 78 -2.05 -18.27 7.42
C GLY A 78 -3.53 -17.96 7.21
N VAL A 79 -4.04 -16.92 7.88
CA VAL A 79 -5.44 -16.47 7.73
C VAL A 79 -5.76 -15.91 6.34
N PHE A 80 -4.73 -15.65 5.52
CA PHE A 80 -4.85 -15.13 4.17
C PHE A 80 -4.69 -16.19 3.07
N ILE A 81 -4.72 -17.48 3.41
CA ILE A 81 -4.71 -18.53 2.39
C ILE A 81 -5.84 -18.28 1.39
N LYS A 82 -5.51 -18.29 0.09
CA LYS A 82 -6.43 -17.99 -1.04
C LYS A 82 -7.07 -16.59 -0.98
N ALA A 83 -6.52 -15.66 -0.21
CA ALA A 83 -6.98 -14.28 -0.21
C ALA A 83 -6.78 -13.63 -1.59
N THR A 84 -7.75 -12.82 -2.00
CA THR A 84 -7.68 -11.98 -3.19
C THR A 84 -8.09 -10.56 -2.82
N GLY A 85 -7.85 -9.60 -3.72
CA GLY A 85 -8.26 -8.22 -3.49
C GLY A 85 -7.28 -7.22 -4.07
N LEU A 86 -7.51 -5.96 -3.70
CA LEU A 86 -6.73 -4.81 -4.13
C LEU A 86 -6.30 -4.00 -2.91
N ILE A 87 -5.13 -3.39 -3.01
CA ILE A 87 -4.56 -2.47 -2.02
C ILE A 87 -4.16 -1.21 -2.78
N THR A 88 -4.58 -0.04 -2.30
CA THR A 88 -4.10 1.25 -2.80
C THR A 88 -3.14 1.86 -1.79
N SER A 89 -2.08 2.49 -2.27
CA SER A 89 -1.11 3.24 -1.50
C SER A 89 -1.07 4.68 -1.98
N ASN A 90 -1.14 5.61 -1.03
CA ASN A 90 -0.77 7.01 -1.23
C ASN A 90 0.38 7.30 -0.28
N PHE A 91 1.53 7.68 -0.83
CA PHE A 91 2.76 7.78 -0.06
C PHE A 91 3.48 9.11 -0.30
N THR A 92 4.37 9.43 0.63
CA THR A 92 5.34 10.52 0.51
C THR A 92 6.74 9.99 0.73
N VAL A 93 7.71 10.60 0.04
CA VAL A 93 9.14 10.39 0.25
C VAL A 93 9.73 11.75 0.59
N GLY A 94 10.25 11.89 1.80
CA GLY A 94 10.86 13.14 2.24
C GLY A 94 12.32 13.29 1.80
N PRO A 95 12.96 14.42 2.14
CA PRO A 95 14.27 14.80 1.64
C PRO A 95 15.40 13.84 2.05
N ASP A 96 15.24 13.10 3.16
CA ASP A 96 16.22 12.13 3.64
C ASP A 96 15.86 10.69 3.20
N GLY A 97 14.86 10.53 2.33
CA GLY A 97 14.39 9.25 1.82
C GLY A 97 13.43 8.53 2.78
N GLU A 98 12.94 9.21 3.81
CA GLU A 98 11.91 8.68 4.70
C GLU A 98 10.59 8.50 3.97
N VAL A 99 9.98 7.33 4.12
CA VAL A 99 8.74 6.97 3.45
C VAL A 99 7.59 6.94 4.44
N THR A 100 6.54 7.70 4.16
CA THR A 100 5.23 7.51 4.80
C THR A 100 4.29 6.90 3.78
N ASP A 101 3.85 5.67 4.03
CA ASP A 101 2.97 4.94 3.13
C ASP A 101 1.60 4.71 3.78
N ASN A 102 0.56 5.31 3.20
CA ASN A 102 -0.82 5.15 3.65
C ASN A 102 -1.55 4.16 2.75
N GLN A 103 -1.76 2.96 3.27
CA GLN A 103 -2.37 1.86 2.54
C GLN A 103 -3.84 1.65 2.92
N PHE A 104 -4.69 1.37 1.93
CA PHE A 104 -6.05 0.90 2.14
C PHE A 104 -6.33 -0.33 1.26
N GLY A 105 -6.71 -1.44 1.90
CA GLY A 105 -6.96 -2.71 1.22
C GLY A 105 -8.42 -3.17 1.33
N VAL A 106 -8.96 -3.71 0.24
CA VAL A 106 -10.17 -4.52 0.22
C VAL A 106 -9.75 -5.97 -0.01
N ILE A 107 -9.89 -6.81 1.01
CA ILE A 107 -9.38 -8.19 1.03
C ILE A 107 -10.56 -9.15 1.17
N TYR A 108 -10.65 -10.11 0.24
CA TYR A 108 -11.61 -11.19 0.29
C TYR A 108 -10.92 -12.45 0.80
N LEU A 109 -11.49 -13.05 1.85
CA LEU A 109 -11.03 -14.33 2.41
C LEU A 109 -11.96 -15.43 1.91
N ASN A 110 -11.40 -16.58 1.53
CA ASN A 110 -12.13 -17.74 1.03
C ASN A 110 -12.15 -18.87 2.06
#